data_AF-A0A9Q3Q084-F1
#
_entry.id   AF-A0A9Q3Q084-F1
#
_cell.length_a   1.000
_cell.length_b   1.000
_cell.length_c   1.000
_cell.angle_alpha   90.00
_cell.angle_beta   90.00
_cell.angle_gamma   90.00
#
_symmetry.space_group_name_H-M   'P 1'
#
loop_
_entity.id
_entity.type
_entity.pdbx_description
1 polymer ?
#
loop_
_entity_poly.entity_id
_entity_poly.type
_entity_poly.pdbx_seq_one_letter_code
_entity_poly.pdbx_strand_id
1 'polypeptide(L)'
;MYGIDLHNNKDRYFTIGDNECQKFTFLPFKTQITVSKVAEVNLELERFKSEQLNEDEISHYLTDNQENELSALLYDHRGAVPSDKEPLGAIIGHQVDIILNIERLYPTLLRRPAYPVSPKSI
;
A
#
# COMPACT_ATOMS: atom_id res chain seq x y z
N MET A 1 7.48 26.02 -28.47
CA MET A 1 6.52 26.41 -27.42
C MET A 1 5.14 26.18 -28.01
N TYR A 2 4.36 25.21 -27.53
CA TYR A 2 3.06 24.91 -28.14
C TYR A 2 2.02 25.90 -27.61
N GLY A 3 1.67 26.89 -28.44
CA GLY A 3 0.55 27.81 -28.19
C GLY A 3 -0.79 27.19 -28.60
N ILE A 4 -1.87 27.71 -28.03
CA ILE A 4 -3.24 27.36 -28.44
C ILE A 4 -3.88 28.63 -29.00
N ASP A 5 -4.30 28.59 -30.26
CA ASP A 5 -4.93 29.73 -30.92
C ASP A 5 -6.42 29.47 -31.14
N LEU A 6 -7.24 30.37 -30.60
CA LEU A 6 -8.70 30.28 -30.66
C LEU A 6 -9.24 31.13 -31.81
N HIS A 7 -10.00 30.51 -32.71
CA HIS A 7 -10.59 31.17 -33.87
C HIS A 7 -12.12 31.23 -33.73
N ASN A 8 -12.65 32.45 -33.64
CA ASN A 8 -14.07 32.70 -33.36
C ASN A 8 -14.78 33.36 -34.55
N ASN A 9 -14.78 32.69 -35.70
CA ASN A 9 -15.54 33.09 -36.89
C ASN A 9 -16.80 32.21 -37.03
N LYS A 10 -17.49 32.27 -38.19
CA LYS A 10 -18.74 31.53 -38.47
C LYS A 10 -18.73 30.07 -38.00
N ASP A 11 -17.57 29.41 -38.06
CA ASP A 11 -17.30 28.13 -37.41
C ASP A 11 -16.20 28.30 -36.34
N ARG A 12 -16.51 27.97 -35.09
CA ARG A 12 -15.55 28.06 -33.97
C ARG A 12 -14.62 26.86 -33.95
N TYR A 13 -13.31 27.09 -33.96
CA TYR A 13 -12.27 26.06 -33.88
C TYR A 13 -11.03 26.56 -33.15
N PHE A 14 -10.15 25.64 -32.77
CA PHE A 14 -8.82 25.96 -32.22
C PHE A 14 -7.71 25.16 -32.92
N THR A 15 -6.50 25.68 -32.88
CA THR A 15 -5.26 25.04 -33.38
C THR A 15 -4.28 24.89 -32.23
N ILE A 16 -3.38 23.90 -32.32
CA ILE A 16 -2.32 23.67 -31.32
C ILE A 16 -0.97 23.72 -32.04
N GLY A 17 -0.11 24.65 -31.62
CA GLY A 17 1.17 24.95 -32.28
C GLY A 17 0.99 25.65 -33.64
N ASP A 18 2.09 25.76 -34.41
CA ASP A 18 2.14 26.47 -35.70
C ASP A 18 1.43 25.75 -36.86
N ASN A 19 0.71 24.66 -36.59
CA ASN A 19 0.07 23.85 -37.63
C ASN A 19 -1.34 24.36 -37.92
N GLU A 20 -1.45 25.42 -38.74
CA GLU A 20 -2.74 25.99 -39.19
C GLU A 20 -3.63 24.99 -39.95
N CYS A 21 -3.04 23.90 -40.46
CA CYS A 21 -3.75 22.83 -41.16
C CYS A 21 -4.58 21.94 -40.21
N GLN A 22 -4.24 21.86 -38.92
CA GLN A 22 -4.91 20.95 -37.98
C GLN A 22 -5.90 21.71 -37.09
N LYS A 23 -7.15 21.77 -37.55
CA LYS A 23 -8.24 22.48 -36.88
C LYS A 23 -9.09 21.53 -36.04
N PHE A 24 -9.30 21.87 -34.78
CA PHE A 24 -10.15 21.14 -33.85
C PHE A 24 -11.45 21.91 -33.63
N THR A 25 -12.59 21.30 -33.92
CA THR A 25 -13.91 21.92 -33.74
C THR A 25 -14.52 21.55 -32.39
N PHE A 26 -15.35 22.44 -31.85
CA PHE A 26 -16.11 22.15 -30.64
C PHE A 26 -17.26 21.20 -30.98
N LEU A 27 -17.36 20.10 -30.24
CA LEU A 27 -18.49 19.18 -30.35
C LEU A 27 -19.79 19.91 -30.00
N PRO A 28 -20.87 19.73 -30.78
CA PRO A 28 -22.19 20.28 -30.45
C PRO A 28 -22.65 19.74 -29.09
N PHE A 29 -23.40 20.53 -28.32
CA PHE A 29 -23.79 20.21 -26.94
C PHE A 29 -24.50 18.85 -26.77
N LYS A 30 -25.06 18.28 -27.86
CA LYS A 30 -25.69 16.95 -27.88
C LYS A 30 -24.70 15.78 -27.97
N THR A 31 -23.47 16.03 -28.39
CA THR A 31 -22.32 15.15 -28.25
C THR A 31 -21.41 15.74 -27.18
N GLN A 32 -21.98 16.17 -26.04
CA GLN A 32 -21.25 15.95 -24.81
C GLN A 32 -20.89 14.48 -24.85
N ILE A 33 -19.59 14.22 -24.96
CA ILE A 33 -19.00 12.95 -24.57
C ILE A 33 -19.79 12.56 -23.35
N THR A 34 -20.50 11.45 -23.46
CA THR A 34 -20.93 10.71 -22.30
C THR A 34 -19.62 10.51 -21.55
N VAL A 35 -19.31 11.43 -20.64
CA VAL A 35 -18.64 11.11 -19.39
C VAL A 35 -19.65 10.16 -18.81
N SER A 36 -19.60 8.91 -19.31
CA SER A 36 -20.37 7.80 -18.83
C SER A 36 -20.29 7.96 -17.35
N LYS A 37 -21.45 8.19 -16.73
CA LYS A 37 -21.65 8.15 -15.28
C LYS A 37 -20.42 7.50 -14.69
N VAL A 38 -19.51 8.30 -14.14
CA VAL A 38 -18.42 7.75 -13.36
C VAL A 38 -19.18 7.07 -12.24
N ALA A 39 -19.50 5.78 -12.44
CA ALA A 39 -20.01 4.91 -11.42
C ALA A 39 -19.00 5.13 -10.31
N GLU A 40 -19.42 5.81 -9.25
CA GLU A 40 -18.55 6.42 -8.25
C GLU A 40 -17.32 5.54 -8.05
N VAL A 41 -16.23 5.90 -8.74
CA VAL A 41 -15.04 5.07 -8.69
C VAL A 41 -14.58 5.27 -7.27
N ASN A 42 -14.68 4.22 -6.47
CA ASN A 42 -14.34 4.29 -5.07
C ASN A 42 -12.83 4.52 -4.99
N LEU A 43 -12.45 5.80 -4.91
CA LEU A 43 -11.07 6.26 -4.89
C LEU A 43 -10.29 5.61 -3.75
N GLU A 44 -10.96 5.26 -2.65
CA GLU A 44 -10.34 4.55 -1.55
C GLU A 44 -10.07 3.08 -1.87
N LEU A 45 -10.97 2.41 -2.60
CA LEU A 45 -10.76 1.03 -3.05
C LEU A 45 -9.59 0.95 -4.04
N GLU A 46 -9.49 1.88 -4.98
CA GLU A 46 -8.38 1.93 -5.92
C GLU A 46 -7.05 2.25 -5.22
N ARG A 47 -7.09 3.16 -4.23
CA ARG A 47 -5.92 3.41 -3.39
C ARG A 47 -5.50 2.15 -2.61
N PHE A 48 -6.46 1.44 -2.01
CA PHE A 48 -6.22 0.18 -1.31
C PHE A 48 -5.59 -0.88 -2.22
N LYS A 49 -6.10 -1.05 -3.45
CA LYS A 49 -5.49 -1.94 -4.45
C LYS A 49 -4.03 -1.58 -4.73
N SER A 50 -3.74 -0.30 -4.92
CA SER A 50 -2.38 0.17 -5.27
C SER A 50 -1.38 0.12 -4.12
N GLU A 51 -1.83 0.30 -2.87
CA GLU A 51 -0.97 0.40 -1.69
C GLU A 51 -0.81 -0.93 -0.95
N GLN A 52 -1.85 -1.76 -0.90
CA GLN A 52 -1.87 -2.97 -0.05
C GLN A 52 -1.86 -4.25 -0.87
N LEU A 53 -2.62 -4.30 -1.97
CA LEU A 53 -2.73 -5.52 -2.80
C LEU A 53 -1.66 -5.61 -3.89
N ASN A 54 -0.88 -4.55 -4.11
CA ASN A 54 0.14 -4.51 -5.16
C ASN A 54 1.37 -5.37 -4.81
N GLU A 55 1.58 -5.66 -3.53
CA GLU A 55 2.61 -6.58 -3.04
C GLU A 55 2.09 -8.01 -2.87
N ASP A 56 0.77 -8.22 -2.94
CA ASP A 56 0.14 -9.52 -2.75
C ASP A 56 0.18 -10.35 -4.04
N GLU A 57 0.65 -11.60 -3.95
CA GLU A 57 0.54 -12.56 -5.05
C GLU A 57 -0.90 -13.08 -5.18
N ILE A 58 -1.75 -12.30 -5.85
CA ILE A 58 -3.08 -12.76 -6.28
C ILE A 58 -2.91 -13.80 -7.39
N SER A 59 -3.70 -14.87 -7.32
CA SER A 59 -3.61 -15.97 -8.27
C SER A 59 -3.97 -15.54 -9.70
N HIS A 60 -3.08 -15.78 -10.65
CA HIS A 60 -3.29 -15.55 -12.09
C HIS A 60 -4.39 -16.42 -12.72
N TYR A 61 -4.96 -17.38 -11.97
CA TYR A 61 -6.10 -18.17 -12.42
C TYR A 61 -7.44 -17.44 -12.25
N LEU A 62 -7.45 -16.31 -11.54
CA LEU A 62 -8.65 -15.50 -11.36
C LEU A 62 -8.95 -14.71 -12.63
N THR A 63 -10.23 -14.63 -12.97
CA THR A 63 -10.71 -13.70 -14.00
C THR A 63 -10.81 -12.29 -13.43
N ASP A 64 -10.74 -11.27 -14.30
CA ASP A 64 -10.83 -9.85 -13.90
C ASP A 64 -12.04 -9.55 -13.00
N ASN A 65 -13.17 -10.23 -13.23
CA ASN A 65 -14.37 -10.06 -12.39
C ASN A 65 -14.16 -10.63 -10.97
N GLN A 66 -13.55 -11.81 -10.86
CA GLN A 66 -13.28 -12.44 -9.57
C GLN A 66 -12.23 -11.67 -8.77
N GLU A 67 -11.23 -11.11 -9.46
CA GLU A 67 -10.23 -10.24 -8.83
C GLU A 67 -10.87 -8.95 -8.28
N ASN A 68 -11.79 -8.36 -9.04
CA ASN A 68 -12.54 -7.20 -8.59
C ASN A 68 -13.49 -7.51 -7.41
N GLU A 69 -14.14 -8.67 -7.42
CA GLU A 69 -14.95 -9.12 -6.26
C GLU A 69 -14.09 -9.40 -5.03
N LEU A 70 -12.95 -10.05 -5.21
CA LEU A 70 -12.00 -10.33 -4.13
C LEU A 70 -11.45 -9.05 -3.52
N SER A 71 -11.02 -8.10 -4.34
CA SER A 71 -10.50 -6.81 -3.86
C SER A 71 -11.56 -5.98 -3.13
N ALA A 72 -12.82 -6.01 -3.58
CA ALA A 72 -13.93 -5.39 -2.86
C ALA A 72 -14.15 -6.04 -1.48
N LEU A 73 -14.16 -7.38 -1.43
CA LEU A 73 -14.32 -8.13 -0.19
C LEU A 73 -13.18 -7.87 0.82
N LEU A 74 -11.94 -7.82 0.32
CA LEU A 74 -10.77 -7.50 1.15
C LEU A 74 -10.81 -6.07 1.67
N TYR A 75 -11.28 -5.11 0.87
CA TYR A 75 -11.45 -3.72 1.30
C TYR A 75 -12.52 -3.57 2.40
N ASP A 76 -13.66 -4.27 2.26
CA ASP A 76 -14.71 -4.27 3.27
C ASP A 76 -14.21 -4.82 4.61
N HIS A 77 -13.32 -5.81 4.57
CA HIS A 77 -12.71 -6.45 5.73
C HIS A 77 -11.28 -6.01 6.02
N ARG A 78 -10.84 -4.86 5.51
CA ARG A 78 -9.44 -4.40 5.63
C ARG A 78 -8.91 -4.30 7.06
N GLY A 79 -9.77 -4.07 8.05
CA GLY A 79 -9.39 -4.06 9.47
C GLY A 79 -9.16 -5.43 10.10
N ALA A 80 -9.55 -6.51 9.41
CA ALA A 80 -9.25 -7.88 9.79
C ALA A 80 -7.97 -8.41 9.11
N VAL A 81 -7.47 -7.70 8.10
CA VAL A 81 -6.25 -8.03 7.36
C VAL A 81 -5.09 -7.25 8.01
N PRO A 82 -3.94 -7.89 8.26
CA PRO A 82 -2.77 -7.17 8.77
C PRO A 82 -2.29 -6.14 7.75
N SER A 83 -1.87 -4.98 8.24
CA SER A 83 -1.22 -3.94 7.43
C SER A 83 0.15 -3.62 8.04
N ASP A 84 1.07 -3.02 7.28
CA ASP A 84 2.36 -2.54 7.79
C ASP A 84 2.26 -1.68 9.07
N LYS A 85 1.16 -0.92 9.22
CA LYS A 85 0.91 -0.11 10.41
C LYS A 85 0.37 -0.93 11.58
N GLU A 86 -0.34 -2.01 11.29
CA GLU A 86 -1.03 -2.88 12.24
C GLU A 86 -0.73 -4.34 11.91
N PRO A 87 0.51 -4.81 12.21
CA PRO A 87 0.91 -6.16 11.90
C PRO A 87 0.15 -7.17 12.75
N LEU A 88 -0.04 -8.36 12.19
CA LEU A 88 -0.71 -9.47 12.89
C LEU A 88 0.04 -9.77 14.20
N GLY A 89 -0.68 -9.82 15.32
CA GLY A 89 -0.11 -10.21 16.62
C GLY A 89 0.34 -9.06 17.52
N ALA A 90 0.10 -7.80 17.15
CA ALA A 90 0.20 -6.65 18.07
C ALA A 90 -0.95 -6.63 19.10
N ILE A 91 -1.11 -7.74 19.85
CA ILE A 91 -2.15 -7.84 20.87
C ILE A 91 -1.81 -6.90 22.02
N ILE A 92 -2.61 -5.87 22.19
CA ILE A 92 -2.49 -4.90 23.28
C ILE A 92 -2.48 -5.67 24.62
N GLY A 93 -1.43 -5.49 25.42
CA GLY A 93 -1.27 -6.14 26.72
C GLY A 93 -0.47 -7.46 26.71
N HIS A 94 -0.01 -7.93 25.54
CA HIS A 94 0.92 -9.06 25.43
C HIS A 94 2.35 -8.62 25.08
N GLN A 95 2.75 -7.43 25.53
CA GLN A 95 4.15 -7.01 25.36
C GLN A 95 5.06 -7.95 26.15
N VAL A 96 6.10 -8.47 25.48
CA VAL A 96 7.11 -9.34 26.11
C VAL A 96 8.32 -8.50 26.49
N ASP A 97 8.51 -8.28 27.79
CA ASP A 97 9.70 -7.63 28.32
C ASP A 97 10.83 -8.66 28.47
N ILE A 98 11.76 -8.70 27.52
CA ILE A 98 12.94 -9.55 27.58
C ILE A 98 14.06 -8.79 28.30
N ILE A 99 14.27 -9.10 29.58
CA ILE A 99 15.35 -8.54 30.37
C ILE A 99 16.56 -9.49 30.30
N LEU A 100 17.65 -9.04 29.69
CA LEU A 100 18.93 -9.74 29.71
C LEU A 100 19.59 -9.52 31.06
N ASN A 101 19.48 -10.49 31.97
CA ASN A 101 20.14 -10.40 33.26
C ASN A 101 21.61 -10.83 33.14
N ILE A 102 22.53 -9.93 33.50
CA ILE A 102 23.97 -10.21 33.64
C ILE A 102 24.35 -10.63 35.06
N GLU A 103 23.38 -10.68 35.98
CA GLU A 103 23.61 -11.10 37.35
C GLU A 103 23.94 -12.60 37.43
N ARG A 104 24.82 -12.94 38.36
CA ARG A 104 25.18 -14.34 38.62
C ARG A 104 23.97 -15.06 39.20
N LEU A 105 23.60 -16.18 38.60
CA LEU A 105 22.44 -17.03 38.94
C LEU A 105 22.31 -17.43 40.42
N TYR A 106 23.39 -17.37 41.21
CA TYR A 106 23.38 -17.80 42.61
C TYR A 106 24.06 -16.78 43.53
N PRO A 107 23.48 -16.51 44.72
CA PRO A 107 24.14 -15.76 45.78
C PRO A 107 25.51 -16.35 46.13
N THR A 108 26.46 -15.50 46.50
CA THR A 108 27.83 -15.92 46.88
C THR A 108 27.84 -16.96 48.02
N LEU A 109 26.82 -16.95 48.88
CA LEU A 109 26.61 -17.89 49.98
C LEU A 109 26.35 -19.33 49.53
N LEU A 110 25.83 -19.54 48.31
CA LEU A 110 25.61 -20.87 47.71
C LEU A 110 26.78 -21.31 46.82
N ARG A 111 27.82 -20.47 46.71
CA ARG A 111 29.01 -20.81 45.93
C ARG A 111 29.80 -21.85 46.72
N ARG A 112 29.96 -23.04 46.13
CA ARG A 112 30.90 -24.03 46.68
C ARG A 112 32.28 -23.36 46.80
N PRO A 113 33.01 -23.57 47.92
CA PRO A 113 34.39 -23.12 48.00
C PRO A 113 35.18 -23.69 46.82
N ALA A 114 36.23 -22.99 46.41
CA ALA A 114 37.12 -23.50 45.37
C ALA A 114 37.54 -24.92 45.79
N TYR A 115 37.47 -25.87 44.84
CA TYR A 115 37.94 -27.22 45.10
C TYR A 115 39.38 -27.13 45.63
N PRO A 116 39.72 -27.83 46.73
CA PRO A 116 41.06 -27.79 47.27
C PRO A 116 42.03 -28.19 46.16
N VAL A 117 43.12 -27.43 46.04
CA VAL A 117 44.16 -27.69 45.04
C VAL A 117 44.63 -29.13 45.25
N SER A 118 44.62 -29.92 44.18
CA SER A 118 45.10 -31.31 44.24
C SER A 118 46.47 -31.35 44.92
N PRO A 119 46.72 -32.30 45.85
CA PRO A 119 48.01 -32.40 46.52
C PRO A 119 49.10 -32.46 45.46
N LYS A 120 50.01 -31.50 45.48
CA LYS A 120 51.23 -31.63 44.68
C LYS A 120 52.05 -32.71 45.37
N SER A 121 52.21 -33.86 44.71
CA SER A 121 53.19 -34.86 45.12
C SER A 121 54.56 -34.19 45.12
N ILE A 122 55.15 -34.03 46.32
CA ILE A 122 56.58 -33.75 46.50
C ILE A 122 57.31 -35.09 46.44
#